data_AF-A0A1W9U6Z9-F1
#
_entry.id   AF-A0A1W9U6Z9-F1
#
_cell.length_a   1.000
_cell.length_b   1.000
_cell.length_c   1.000
_cell.angle_alpha   90.00
_cell.angle_beta   90.00
_cell.angle_gamma   90.00
#
_symmetry.space_group_name_H-M   'P 1'
#
loop_
_entity.id
_entity.type
_entity.pdbx_description
1 polymer ?
#
loop_
_entity_poly.entity_id
_entity_poly.type
_entity_poly.pdbx_seq_one_letter_code
_entity_poly.pdbx_strand_id
1 'polypeptide(L)'
;MKSYRKELWFEVPTRRGFVNITPQINECLKESKIKEGLILCNAMHITASVFINDDESGLHHDYDKWLEKLAPREPVTQYRHIEEKYNGKK
;
A
#
# COMPACT_ATOMS: atom_id res chain seq x y z
N MET A 1 -13.27 -22.69 -14.61
CA MET A 1 -12.43 -21.52 -14.28
C MET A 1 -11.70 -21.83 -12.98
N LYS A 2 -10.37 -21.75 -12.94
CA LYS A 2 -9.60 -21.89 -11.69
C LYS A 2 -9.49 -20.52 -11.03
N SER A 3 -9.63 -20.47 -9.71
CA SER A 3 -9.35 -19.28 -8.92
C SER A 3 -8.36 -19.63 -7.80
N TYR A 4 -7.62 -18.63 -7.37
CA TYR A 4 -6.65 -18.72 -6.29
C TYR A 4 -6.74 -17.45 -5.45
N ARG A 5 -6.59 -17.58 -4.13
CA ARG A 5 -6.63 -16.46 -3.19
C ARG A 5 -5.60 -16.71 -2.09
N LYS A 6 -4.76 -15.70 -1.84
CA LYS A 6 -3.81 -15.66 -0.71
C LYS A 6 -3.82 -14.26 -0.13
N GLU A 7 -3.78 -14.18 1.19
CA GLU A 7 -3.63 -12.91 1.92
C GLU A 7 -2.16 -12.75 2.30
N LEU A 8 -1.64 -11.55 2.10
CA LEU A 8 -0.29 -11.18 2.52
C LEU A 8 -0.41 -10.16 3.64
N TRP A 9 0.28 -10.42 4.75
CA TRP A 9 0.25 -9.61 5.97
C TRP A 9 1.60 -8.91 6.14
N PHE A 10 1.57 -7.64 6.50
CA PHE A 10 2.76 -6.80 6.59
C PHE A 10 2.75 -5.96 7.86
N GLU A 11 3.90 -5.86 8.50
CA GLU A 11 4.16 -4.91 9.58
C GLU A 11 5.21 -3.92 9.08
N VAL A 12 4.84 -2.64 9.00
CA VAL A 12 5.73 -1.57 8.56
C VAL A 12 6.07 -0.70 9.79
N PRO A 13 7.35 -0.60 10.18
CA PRO A 13 7.73 0.00 11.46
C PRO A 13 7.59 1.53 11.47
N THR A 14 7.43 2.14 10.30
CA THR A 14 7.26 3.58 10.11
C THR A 14 5.87 3.88 9.57
N ARG A 15 5.41 5.13 9.72
CA ARG A 15 4.11 5.58 9.19
C ARG A 15 3.97 5.33 7.67
N ARG A 16 5.05 5.56 6.92
CA ARG A 16 5.12 5.34 5.48
C ARG A 16 6.33 4.48 5.19
N GLY A 17 6.15 3.48 4.34
CA GLY A 17 7.21 2.59 3.88
C GLY A 17 6.82 1.96 2.55
N PHE A 18 7.83 1.60 1.77
CA PHE A 18 7.68 0.93 0.48
C PHE A 18 8.21 -0.50 0.64
N VAL A 19 7.36 -1.48 0.34
CA VAL A 19 7.69 -2.91 0.48
C VAL A 19 7.57 -3.55 -0.89
N ASN A 20 8.67 -4.06 -1.43
CA ASN A 20 8.63 -4.85 -2.66
C ASN A 20 8.01 -6.22 -2.37
N ILE A 21 6.82 -6.45 -2.90
CA ILE A 21 6.07 -7.71 -2.75
C ILE A 21 6.17 -8.64 -3.97
N THR A 22 6.96 -8.27 -4.98
CA THR A 22 7.12 -9.05 -6.23
C THR A 22 7.51 -10.51 -5.96
N PRO A 23 8.42 -10.84 -5.02
CA PRO A 23 8.72 -12.24 -4.69
C PRO A 23 7.52 -13.03 -4.16
N GLN A 24 6.70 -12.43 -3.30
CA GLN A 24 5.50 -13.03 -2.73
C GLN A 24 4.42 -13.24 -3.80
N ILE A 25 4.26 -12.29 -4.73
CA ILE A 25 3.33 -12.44 -5.86
C ILE A 25 3.79 -13.55 -6.82
N ASN A 26 5.10 -13.68 -7.05
CA ASN A 26 5.65 -14.79 -7.85
C ASN A 26 5.40 -16.15 -7.19
N GLU A 27 5.46 -16.24 -5.86
CA GLU A 27 5.08 -17.45 -5.13
C GLU A 27 3.59 -17.76 -5.30
N CYS A 28 2.71 -16.75 -5.16
CA CYS A 28 1.27 -16.90 -5.42
C CYS A 28 0.99 -17.45 -6.82
N LEU A 29 1.68 -16.95 -7.85
CA LEU A 29 1.52 -17.43 -9.22
C LEU A 29 1.94 -18.89 -9.36
N LYS A 30 3.09 -19.27 -8.79
CA LYS A 30 3.57 -20.67 -8.78
C LYS A 30 2.58 -21.61 -8.09
N GLU A 31 2.08 -21.23 -6.92
CA GLU A 31 1.10 -22.01 -6.15
C GLU A 31 -0.24 -22.15 -6.88
N SER A 32 -0.69 -21.10 -7.57
CA SER A 32 -2.00 -21.07 -8.25
C SER A 32 -2.10 -22.07 -9.42
N LYS A 33 -0.97 -22.44 -10.03
CA LYS A 33 -0.88 -23.26 -11.25
C LYS A 33 -1.71 -22.69 -12.43
N ILE A 34 -2.03 -21.39 -12.41
CA ILE A 34 -2.65 -20.67 -13.52
C ILE A 34 -1.54 -20.30 -14.50
N LYS A 35 -1.68 -20.73 -15.76
CA LYS A 35 -0.69 -20.44 -16.82
C LYS A 35 -0.99 -19.13 -17.56
N GLU A 36 -2.27 -18.85 -17.77
CA GLU A 36 -2.76 -17.67 -18.47
C GLU A 36 -4.02 -17.17 -17.77
N GLY A 37 -4.10 -15.86 -17.53
CA GLY A 37 -5.21 -15.25 -16.79
C GLY A 37 -4.87 -13.86 -16.29
N LEU A 38 -5.62 -13.42 -15.28
CA LEU A 38 -5.45 -12.11 -14.63
C LEU A 38 -5.13 -12.32 -13.14
N ILE A 39 -4.28 -11.45 -12.59
CA ILE A 39 -4.03 -11.35 -11.15
C ILE A 39 -4.58 -10.00 -10.68
N LEU A 40 -5.42 -10.04 -9.65
CA LEU A 40 -5.80 -8.85 -8.89
C LEU A 40 -4.96 -8.81 -7.60
N CYS A 41 -4.23 -7.72 -7.41
CA CYS A 41 -3.52 -7.44 -6.17
C CYS A 41 -3.98 -6.09 -5.65
N ASN A 42 -4.55 -6.06 -4.44
CA ASN A 42 -5.05 -4.84 -3.83
C ASN A 42 -4.68 -4.79 -2.34
N ALA A 43 -4.50 -3.58 -1.82
CA ALA A 43 -4.49 -3.37 -0.38
C ALA A 43 -5.93 -3.52 0.15
N MET A 44 -6.11 -4.29 1.22
CA MET A 44 -7.42 -4.38 1.91
C MET A 44 -7.59 -3.27 2.96
N HIS A 45 -6.54 -2.50 3.23
CA HIS A 45 -6.57 -1.31 4.08
C HIS A 45 -6.69 -0.04 3.22
N ILE A 46 -7.59 0.86 3.61
CA ILE A 46 -7.93 2.09 2.86
C ILE A 46 -6.84 3.19 2.91
N THR A 47 -5.84 3.04 3.78
CA THR A 47 -4.71 3.97 3.92
C THR A 47 -3.40 3.37 3.38
N ALA A 48 -3.49 2.30 2.60
CA ALA A 48 -2.36 1.64 1.95
C ALA A 48 -2.63 1.54 0.44
N SER A 49 -1.60 1.24 -0.34
CA SER A 49 -1.71 1.11 -1.79
C SER A 49 -0.85 -0.05 -2.29
N VAL A 50 -1.28 -0.64 -3.41
CA VAL A 50 -0.46 -1.56 -4.22
C VAL A 50 -0.28 -0.88 -5.56
N PHE A 51 0.97 -0.74 -5.99
CA PHE A 51 1.33 -0.12 -7.26
C PHE A 51 2.57 -0.79 -7.83
N ILE A 52 2.89 -0.49 -9.10
CA ILE A 52 4.06 -1.02 -9.80
C ILE A 52 4.94 0.16 -10.19
N ASN A 53 6.19 0.13 -9.76
CA ASN A 53 7.25 1.01 -10.21
C ASN A 53 8.62 0.35 -9.96
N ASP A 54 9.71 1.04 -10.31
CA ASP A 54 11.08 0.60 -10.09
C ASP A 54 11.41 0.49 -8.59
N ASP A 55 12.17 -0.54 -8.21
CA ASP A 55 12.58 -0.81 -6.82
C ASP A 55 13.94 -0.17 -6.56
N GLU A 56 13.94 1.15 -6.52
CA GLU A 56 15.15 1.97 -6.36
C GLU A 56 14.99 2.91 -5.15
N SER A 57 16.02 2.95 -4.31
CA SER A 57 16.02 3.68 -3.04
C SER A 57 15.85 5.20 -3.18
N GLY A 58 16.46 5.82 -4.18
CA GLY A 58 16.29 7.22 -4.53
C GLY A 58 14.87 7.51 -5.00
N LEU A 59 14.29 6.65 -5.84
CA LEU A 59 12.91 6.78 -6.27
C LEU A 59 11.93 6.64 -5.09
N HIS A 60 12.19 5.74 -4.14
CA HIS A 60 11.40 5.65 -2.91
C HIS A 60 11.44 6.94 -2.09
N HIS A 61 12.61 7.58 -2.00
CA HIS A 61 12.77 8.89 -1.34
C HIS A 61 12.04 10.01 -2.08
N ASP A 62 12.11 10.02 -3.41
CA ASP A 62 11.40 10.98 -4.25
C ASP A 62 9.88 10.82 -4.10
N TYR A 63 9.38 9.59 -4.03
CA TYR A 63 7.98 9.29 -3.74
C TYR A 63 7.56 9.79 -2.36
N ASP A 64 8.37 9.57 -1.33
CA ASP A 64 8.06 10.03 0.03
C ASP A 64 7.90 11.56 0.08
N LYS A 65 8.83 12.30 -0.54
CA LYS A 65 8.77 13.76 -0.66
C LYS A 65 7.58 14.22 -1.48
N TRP A 66 7.32 13.58 -2.62
CA TRP A 66 6.24 13.96 -3.52
C TRP A 66 4.86 13.75 -2.87
N LEU A 67 4.66 12.62 -2.19
CA LEU A 67 3.42 12.33 -1.46
C LEU A 67 3.21 13.31 -0.31
N GLU A 68 4.26 13.65 0.43
CA GLU A 68 4.16 14.66 1.51
C GLU A 68 3.85 16.05 0.96
N LYS A 69 4.32 16.40 -0.24
CA LYS A 69 3.95 17.67 -0.88
C LYS A 69 2.50 17.69 -1.37
N LEU A 70 1.99 16.58 -1.91
CA LEU A 70 0.64 16.50 -2.45
C LEU A 70 -0.44 16.37 -1.37
N ALA A 71 -0.18 15.55 -0.36
CA ALA A 71 -1.09 15.26 0.74
C ALA A 71 -0.28 15.32 2.06
N PRO A 72 0.09 16.54 2.51
CA PRO A 72 0.92 16.71 3.70
C PRO A 72 0.26 16.08 4.92
N ARG A 73 1.05 15.56 5.84
CA ARG A 73 0.52 15.06 7.10
C ARG A 73 0.04 16.20 7.98
N GLU A 74 0.85 17.23 8.09
CA GLU A 74 0.68 18.33 9.03
C GLU A 74 0.41 19.66 8.31
N PRO A 75 -0.33 20.60 8.94
CA PRO A 75 -1.06 20.43 10.20
C PRO A 75 -2.27 19.51 10.02
N VAL A 76 -2.46 18.51 10.90
CA VAL A 76 -3.58 17.55 10.78
C VAL A 76 -4.96 18.20 10.85
N THR A 77 -5.07 19.38 11.48
CA THR A 77 -6.31 20.16 11.60
C THR A 77 -6.86 20.64 10.26
N GLN A 78 -6.04 20.66 9.20
CA GLN A 78 -6.52 20.98 7.85
C GLN A 78 -7.49 19.92 7.28
N TYR A 79 -7.48 18.71 7.84
CA TYR A 79 -8.31 17.60 7.38
C TYR A 79 -9.51 17.40 8.31
N ARG A 80 -10.72 17.69 7.81
CA ARG A 80 -11.99 17.45 8.54
C ARG A 80 -12.17 16.00 8.99
N HIS A 81 -11.65 15.05 8.21
CA HIS A 81 -11.67 13.63 8.56
C HIS A 81 -10.94 13.33 9.89
N ILE A 82 -9.99 14.20 10.26
CA ILE A 82 -9.26 14.12 11.52
C ILE A 82 -9.97 14.94 12.60
N GLU A 83 -10.58 16.09 12.25
CA GLU A 83 -11.27 17.00 13.19
C GLU A 83 -12.29 16.30 14.11
N GLU A 84 -13.09 15.37 13.59
CA GLU A 84 -14.05 14.61 14.40
C GLU A 84 -13.39 13.79 15.51
N LYS A 85 -12.15 13.31 15.32
CA LYS A 85 -11.42 12.53 16.34
C LYS A 85 -10.78 13.40 17.42
N TYR A 86 -10.55 14.69 17.17
CA TYR A 86 -9.84 15.58 18.09
C TYR A 86 -10.73 16.64 18.75
N ASN A 87 -11.95 16.86 18.26
CA ASN A 87 -12.94 17.78 18.86
C ASN A 87 -13.80 17.15 19.98
N GLY A 88 -13.40 16.00 20.52
CA GLY A 88 -13.98 15.47 21.77
C GLY A 88 -15.47 15.08 21.73
N LYS A 89 -16.10 14.99 20.55
CA LYS A 89 -17.46 14.47 20.43
C LYS A 89 -17.41 12.94 20.37
N LYS A 90 -17.40 12.31 21.54
CA LYS A 90 -17.99 10.98 21.74
C LYS A 90 -19.51 11.10 21.79
#